data_AF-A0A7G9RAL0-F1
#
_entry.id   AF-A0A7G9RAL0-F1
#
_cell.length_a   1.000
_cell.length_b   1.000
_cell.length_c   1.000
_cell.angle_alpha   90.00
_cell.angle_beta   90.00
_cell.angle_gamma   90.00
#
_symmetry.space_group_name_H-M   'P 1'
#
loop_
_entity.id
_entity.type
_entity.pdbx_description
1 polymer ?
#
loop_
_entity_poly.entity_id
_entity_poly.type
_entity_poly.pdbx_seq_one_letter_code
_entity_poly.pdbx_strand_id
1 'polypeptide(L)'
;MNTHAFPGIDTRINTAAAAVQSLPEATPADAAPVTARERHARRVRIPLHRIVTVELRKSFDTRAGRWLLVSVVGLAVLTTAAVIAFSPPEEFTYSNFTTAIAVPMGIVLPIIAALAVTAEWSQRSGLTTFTVVPDRGRVMLGKAVGVLVVAIPATALALAMGALGNVVASGISGHPAVWDQDVITAGPYWLLSIALTLMAGFAFGILIRNSAGAIVAFFVYSFVIPPILGLLAVSKAWFADVRPWIDLDHQTTVLQGGGFDAEQWQQLASAGAIWLVLPLLIGMWTLLRSEVK
;
A
#
# COMPACT_ATOMS: atom_id res chain seq x y z
N MET A 1 16.15 -74.61 35.97
CA MET A 1 17.52 -74.34 35.47
C MET A 1 17.70 -72.83 35.45
N ASN A 2 18.47 -72.32 36.42
CA ASN A 2 19.16 -71.01 36.60
C ASN A 2 18.44 -69.71 36.16
N THR A 3 17.97 -68.81 37.04
CA THR A 3 18.68 -67.82 37.90
C THR A 3 19.62 -66.84 37.19
N HIS A 4 19.26 -65.55 37.17
CA HIS A 4 20.14 -64.42 37.50
C HIS A 4 19.30 -63.24 38.06
N ALA A 5 19.86 -62.59 39.08
CA ALA A 5 19.23 -61.59 39.96
C ALA A 5 19.91 -60.21 39.84
N PHE A 6 19.37 -59.22 40.58
CA PHE A 6 19.85 -57.87 41.00
C PHE A 6 19.13 -56.65 40.35
N PRO A 7 19.01 -55.48 41.05
CA PRO A 7 18.36 -55.24 42.35
C PRO A 7 17.60 -53.88 42.48
N GLY A 8 16.85 -53.69 43.57
CA GLY A 8 16.77 -52.42 44.33
C GLY A 8 15.88 -51.28 43.80
N ILE A 9 14.61 -51.25 44.22
CA ILE A 9 13.78 -50.03 44.20
C ILE A 9 13.91 -49.37 45.58
N ASP A 10 14.58 -48.23 45.60
CA ASP A 10 14.85 -47.43 46.79
C ASP A 10 13.56 -46.81 47.38
N THR A 11 13.45 -46.98 48.69
CA THR A 11 12.46 -46.47 49.62
C THR A 11 12.60 -44.96 49.85
N ARG A 12 12.00 -44.11 49.02
CA ARG A 12 11.92 -42.64 49.29
C ARG A 12 10.62 -41.93 48.89
N ILE A 13 9.50 -42.63 48.75
CA ILE A 13 8.22 -41.97 48.36
C ILE A 13 7.23 -41.81 49.53
N ASN A 14 7.53 -42.31 50.74
CA ASN A 14 6.53 -42.34 51.82
C ASN A 14 6.57 -41.19 52.83
N THR A 15 7.33 -40.12 52.58
CA THR A 15 7.43 -38.97 53.51
C THR A 15 6.82 -37.67 52.97
N ALA A 16 6.40 -37.62 51.70
CA ALA A 16 5.78 -36.43 51.11
C ALA A 16 4.24 -36.39 51.24
N ALA A 17 3.60 -37.50 51.60
CA ALA A 17 2.14 -37.59 51.71
C ALA A 17 1.58 -36.97 53.01
N ALA A 18 2.41 -36.70 54.02
CA ALA A 18 1.96 -36.21 55.33
C ALA A 18 2.00 -34.68 55.48
N ALA A 19 2.54 -33.93 54.51
CA ALA A 19 2.71 -32.47 54.62
C ALA A 19 1.67 -31.64 53.83
N VAL A 20 0.71 -32.27 53.15
CA VAL A 20 -0.33 -31.57 52.37
C VAL A 20 -1.60 -31.31 53.21
N GLN A 21 -1.67 -31.83 54.44
CA GLN A 21 -2.90 -31.88 55.23
C GLN A 21 -3.16 -30.68 56.16
N SER A 22 -2.48 -29.55 55.97
CA SER A 22 -2.68 -28.35 56.82
C SER A 22 -2.59 -27.01 56.08
N LEU A 23 -2.97 -26.95 54.81
CA LEU A 23 -3.30 -25.65 54.22
C LEU A 23 -4.68 -25.22 54.76
N PRO A 24 -4.80 -24.05 55.41
CA PRO A 24 -6.08 -23.56 55.86
C PRO A 24 -7.00 -23.40 54.65
N GLU A 25 -8.19 -23.98 54.74
CA GLU A 25 -9.24 -23.86 53.74
C GLU A 25 -9.60 -22.37 53.63
N ALA A 26 -9.08 -21.71 52.59
CA ALA A 26 -9.40 -20.33 52.31
C ALA A 26 -10.91 -20.24 52.08
N THR A 27 -11.63 -19.68 53.06
CA THR A 27 -13.05 -19.38 52.95
C THR A 27 -13.26 -18.60 51.64
N PRO A 28 -14.18 -19.01 50.76
CA PRO A 28 -14.49 -18.29 49.53
C PRO A 28 -15.32 -17.05 49.89
N ALA A 29 -14.70 -16.11 50.60
CA ALA A 29 -15.26 -14.81 50.88
C ALA A 29 -14.65 -13.81 49.89
N ASP A 30 -15.50 -13.38 48.96
CA ASP A 30 -15.40 -12.09 48.26
C ASP A 30 -14.51 -11.96 47.02
N ALA A 31 -14.42 -13.01 46.20
CA ALA A 31 -14.16 -12.80 44.77
C ALA A 31 -15.47 -12.39 44.09
N ALA A 32 -15.84 -11.11 44.20
CA ALA A 32 -16.95 -10.55 43.44
C ALA A 32 -16.84 -10.99 41.96
N PRO A 33 -17.90 -11.52 41.34
CA PRO A 33 -17.83 -11.98 39.97
C PRO A 33 -17.57 -10.76 39.10
N VAL A 34 -16.32 -10.58 38.67
CA VAL A 34 -15.97 -9.61 37.61
C VAL A 34 -16.83 -10.00 36.42
N THR A 35 -17.93 -9.26 36.25
CA THR A 35 -18.96 -9.59 35.29
C THR A 35 -18.30 -9.68 33.92
N ALA A 36 -18.72 -10.60 33.06
CA ALA A 36 -18.19 -10.70 31.70
C ALA A 36 -18.20 -9.34 30.96
N ARG A 37 -19.08 -8.43 31.39
CA ARG A 37 -19.21 -7.03 30.99
C ARG A 37 -17.98 -6.17 31.30
N GLU A 38 -17.34 -6.33 32.45
CA GLU A 38 -16.10 -5.61 32.82
C GLU A 38 -14.86 -6.14 32.07
N ARG A 39 -14.80 -7.46 31.82
CA ARG A 39 -13.77 -8.04 30.93
C ARG A 39 -13.94 -7.59 29.48
N HIS A 40 -15.18 -7.38 29.03
CA HIS A 40 -15.46 -6.84 27.69
C HIS A 40 -15.10 -5.35 27.57
N ALA A 41 -15.31 -4.57 28.62
CA ALA A 41 -14.99 -3.15 28.67
C ALA A 41 -13.48 -2.85 28.65
N ARG A 42 -12.64 -3.82 29.06
CA ARG A 42 -11.17 -3.68 29.11
C ARG A 42 -10.44 -4.33 27.92
N ARG A 43 -11.10 -4.54 26.77
CA ARG A 43 -10.35 -4.77 25.52
C ARG A 43 -9.69 -3.46 25.12
N VAL A 44 -8.44 -3.28 25.53
CA VAL A 44 -7.60 -2.15 25.06
C VAL A 44 -7.62 -2.19 23.54
N ARG A 45 -8.31 -1.23 22.91
CA ARG A 45 -8.35 -1.12 21.45
C ARG A 45 -6.91 -0.93 20.97
N ILE A 46 -6.47 -1.78 20.04
CA ILE A 46 -5.17 -1.59 19.39
C ILE A 46 -5.19 -0.21 18.70
N PRO A 47 -4.25 0.68 19.00
CA PRO A 47 -4.25 2.03 18.42
C PRO A 47 -3.88 1.98 16.93
N LEU A 48 -4.42 2.90 16.14
CA LEU A 48 -4.29 2.90 14.68
C LEU A 48 -2.83 2.94 14.22
N HIS A 49 -1.97 3.69 14.90
CA HIS A 49 -0.54 3.77 14.56
C HIS A 49 0.14 2.39 14.59
N ARG A 50 -0.24 1.49 15.52
CA ARG A 50 0.32 0.13 15.55
C ARG A 50 -0.10 -0.69 14.34
N ILE A 51 -1.34 -0.52 13.90
CA ILE A 51 -1.84 -1.16 12.67
C ILE A 51 -1.03 -0.66 11.48
N VAL A 52 -0.91 0.67 11.31
CA VAL A 52 -0.13 1.29 10.24
C VAL A 52 1.32 0.80 10.24
N THR A 53 1.98 0.76 11.41
CA THR A 53 3.37 0.27 11.51
C THR A 53 3.50 -1.19 11.08
N VAL A 54 2.56 -2.05 11.48
CA VAL A 54 2.56 -3.46 11.08
C VAL A 54 2.32 -3.61 9.58
N GLU A 55 1.36 -2.88 9.01
CA GLU A 55 1.07 -2.91 7.58
C GLU A 55 2.24 -2.39 6.74
N LEU A 56 2.90 -1.32 7.19
CA LEU A 56 4.12 -0.83 6.55
C LEU A 56 5.23 -1.88 6.57
N ARG A 57 5.49 -2.50 7.73
CA ARG A 57 6.50 -3.57 7.85
C ARG A 57 6.23 -4.73 6.89
N LYS A 58 4.97 -5.15 6.71
CA LYS A 58 4.61 -6.21 5.73
C LYS A 58 5.05 -5.85 4.29
N SER A 59 4.94 -4.58 3.91
CA SER A 59 5.38 -4.12 2.58
C SER A 59 6.90 -4.25 2.38
N PHE A 60 7.71 -4.18 3.44
CA PHE A 60 9.19 -4.31 3.37
C PHE A 60 9.72 -5.72 3.69
N ASP A 61 9.02 -6.46 4.57
CA ASP A 61 9.50 -7.72 5.13
C ASP A 61 9.13 -8.94 4.29
N THR A 62 8.17 -8.81 3.36
CA THR A 62 7.80 -9.89 2.45
C THR A 62 8.78 -10.00 1.27
N ARG A 63 8.99 -11.23 0.77
CA ARG A 63 9.81 -11.44 -0.44
C ARG A 63 9.30 -10.63 -1.63
N ALA A 64 7.99 -10.68 -1.88
CA ALA A 64 7.36 -9.94 -2.98
C ALA A 64 7.46 -8.42 -2.78
N GLY A 65 7.13 -7.90 -1.60
CA GLY A 65 7.22 -6.46 -1.31
C GLY A 65 8.65 -5.92 -1.45
N ARG A 66 9.65 -6.65 -0.93
CA ARG A 66 11.07 -6.29 -1.08
C ARG A 66 11.49 -6.23 -2.55
N TRP A 67 11.14 -7.23 -3.36
CA TRP A 67 11.49 -7.23 -4.78
C TRP A 67 10.78 -6.14 -5.57
N LEU A 68 9.53 -5.81 -5.23
CA LEU A 68 8.82 -4.68 -5.83
C LEU A 68 9.46 -3.34 -5.47
N LEU A 69 9.90 -3.15 -4.22
CA LEU A 69 10.61 -1.93 -3.82
C LEU A 69 11.98 -1.82 -4.51
N VAL A 70 12.72 -2.93 -4.61
CA VAL A 70 13.97 -2.99 -5.38
C VAL A 70 13.70 -2.67 -6.85
N SER A 71 12.60 -3.16 -7.42
CA SER A 71 12.26 -2.85 -8.82
C SER A 71 11.89 -1.39 -9.02
N VAL A 72 11.26 -0.71 -8.05
CA VAL A 72 11.00 0.74 -8.14
C VAL A 72 12.32 1.51 -8.30
N VAL A 73 13.31 1.23 -7.43
CA VAL A 73 14.63 1.89 -7.51
C VAL A 73 15.37 1.48 -8.78
N GLY A 74 15.39 0.19 -9.10
CA GLY A 74 16.05 -0.34 -10.29
C GLY A 74 15.47 0.22 -11.60
N LEU A 75 14.15 0.35 -11.70
CA LEU A 75 13.49 0.95 -12.85
C LEU A 75 13.71 2.46 -12.91
N ALA A 76 13.74 3.18 -11.78
CA ALA A 76 14.09 4.61 -11.80
C ALA A 76 15.51 4.84 -12.34
N VAL A 77 16.48 4.01 -11.92
CA VAL A 77 17.85 4.03 -12.47
C VAL A 77 17.87 3.65 -13.94
N LEU A 78 17.18 2.57 -14.32
CA LEU A 78 17.12 2.09 -15.70
C LEU A 78 16.52 3.14 -16.64
N THR A 79 15.42 3.78 -16.23
CA THR A 79 14.78 4.82 -17.03
C THR A 79 15.66 6.06 -17.13
N THR A 80 16.34 6.45 -16.04
CA THR A 80 17.32 7.54 -16.09
C THR A 80 18.42 7.23 -17.12
N ALA A 81 18.97 6.03 -17.08
CA ALA A 81 19.99 5.59 -18.04
C ALA A 81 19.44 5.53 -19.47
N ALA A 82 18.18 5.11 -19.65
CA ALA A 82 17.52 5.07 -20.96
C ALA A 82 17.35 6.47 -21.55
N VAL A 83 16.92 7.46 -20.76
CA VAL A 83 16.84 8.86 -21.23
C VAL A 83 18.22 9.35 -21.67
N ILE A 84 19.27 9.11 -20.88
CA ILE A 84 20.65 9.50 -21.26
C ILE A 84 21.12 8.80 -22.55
N ALA A 85 20.77 7.53 -22.73
CA ALA A 85 21.25 6.73 -23.86
C ALA A 85 20.49 6.98 -25.16
N PHE A 86 19.22 7.37 -25.09
CA PHE A 86 18.32 7.38 -26.25
C PHE A 86 17.70 8.76 -26.56
N SER A 87 17.72 9.71 -25.63
CA SER A 87 17.21 11.07 -25.89
C SER A 87 18.30 11.99 -26.43
N PRO A 88 17.95 12.92 -27.34
CA PRO A 88 18.84 14.01 -27.73
C PRO A 88 19.26 14.88 -26.54
N PRO A 89 20.48 15.44 -26.51
CA PRO A 89 20.96 16.26 -25.39
C PRO A 89 20.10 17.50 -25.08
N GLU A 90 19.43 18.07 -26.08
CA GLU A 90 18.49 19.18 -25.92
C GLU A 90 17.25 18.83 -25.09
N GLU A 91 16.94 17.54 -24.93
CA GLU A 91 15.84 17.04 -24.11
C GLU A 91 16.25 16.73 -22.67
N PHE A 92 17.50 16.99 -22.27
CA PHE A 92 17.98 16.78 -20.90
C PHE A 92 17.47 17.87 -19.95
N THR A 93 16.18 17.77 -19.63
CA THR A 93 15.49 18.63 -18.66
C THR A 93 15.09 17.85 -17.42
N TYR A 94 15.00 18.55 -16.28
CA TYR A 94 14.56 17.95 -15.03
C TYR A 94 13.15 17.33 -15.14
N SER A 95 12.23 18.00 -15.85
CA SER A 95 10.89 17.48 -16.12
C SER A 95 10.91 16.17 -16.90
N ASN A 96 11.72 16.05 -17.96
CA ASN A 96 11.77 14.85 -18.78
C ASN A 96 12.26 13.65 -17.98
N PHE A 97 13.30 13.83 -17.15
CA PHE A 97 13.76 12.75 -16.27
C PHE A 97 12.70 12.34 -15.24
N THR A 98 12.05 13.30 -14.56
CA THR A 98 11.03 12.99 -13.55
C THR A 98 9.79 12.33 -14.16
N THR A 99 9.29 12.82 -15.30
CA THR A 99 8.18 12.21 -16.05
C THR A 99 8.54 10.82 -16.56
N ALA A 100 9.75 10.61 -17.07
CA ALA A 100 10.18 9.29 -17.51
C ALA A 100 10.19 8.29 -16.33
N ILE A 101 10.73 8.68 -15.17
CA ILE A 101 10.74 7.86 -13.95
C ILE A 101 9.31 7.58 -13.43
N ALA A 102 8.38 8.52 -13.62
CA ALA A 102 6.99 8.36 -13.20
C ALA A 102 6.31 7.17 -13.88
N VAL A 103 6.68 6.85 -15.13
CA VAL A 103 6.09 5.74 -15.89
C VAL A 103 6.22 4.40 -15.16
N PRO A 104 7.42 3.84 -14.90
CA PRO A 104 7.53 2.57 -14.19
C PRO A 104 6.98 2.64 -12.76
N MET A 105 7.06 3.80 -12.09
CA MET A 105 6.49 3.98 -10.75
C MET A 105 4.96 3.88 -10.75
N GLY A 106 4.31 4.42 -11.78
CA GLY A 106 2.87 4.32 -12.00
C GLY A 106 2.38 2.88 -12.22
N ILE A 107 3.29 1.97 -12.57
CA ILE A 107 3.01 0.54 -12.72
C ILE A 107 3.19 -0.20 -11.39
N VAL A 108 4.37 -0.04 -10.78
CA VAL A 108 4.77 -0.88 -9.65
C VAL A 108 4.09 -0.46 -8.36
N LEU A 109 3.91 0.83 -8.12
CA LEU A 109 3.34 1.34 -6.86
C LEU A 109 1.88 0.86 -6.67
N PRO A 110 0.98 0.93 -7.66
CA PRO A 110 -0.38 0.42 -7.51
C PRO A 110 -0.44 -1.08 -7.28
N ILE A 111 0.51 -1.85 -7.83
CA ILE A 111 0.63 -3.28 -7.55
C ILE A 111 0.98 -3.51 -6.08
N ILE A 112 1.93 -2.76 -5.52
CA ILE A 112 2.25 -2.81 -4.09
C ILE A 112 1.00 -2.52 -3.25
N ALA A 113 0.25 -1.47 -3.60
CA ALA A 113 -0.98 -1.09 -2.89
C ALA A 113 -2.08 -2.15 -3.00
N ALA A 114 -2.28 -2.74 -4.19
CA ALA A 114 -3.24 -3.81 -4.40
C ALA A 114 -2.88 -5.05 -3.56
N LEU A 115 -1.61 -5.45 -3.58
CA LEU A 115 -1.12 -6.61 -2.81
C LEU A 115 -1.19 -6.38 -1.29
N ALA A 116 -0.95 -5.16 -0.81
CA ALA A 116 -1.07 -4.81 0.61
C ALA A 116 -2.48 -5.09 1.15
N VAL A 117 -3.48 -4.98 0.28
CA VAL A 117 -4.86 -5.37 0.58
C VAL A 117 -5.03 -6.87 0.34
N THR A 118 -4.86 -7.35 -0.89
CA THR A 118 -5.29 -8.70 -1.30
C THR A 118 -4.52 -9.85 -0.62
N ALA A 119 -3.36 -9.60 -0.02
CA ALA A 119 -2.53 -10.60 0.65
C ALA A 119 -3.27 -11.38 1.75
N GLU A 120 -4.19 -10.75 2.48
CA GLU A 120 -4.91 -11.41 3.58
C GLU A 120 -5.87 -12.49 3.08
N TRP A 121 -6.47 -12.28 1.90
CA TRP A 121 -7.36 -13.23 1.25
C TRP A 121 -6.59 -14.35 0.57
N SER A 122 -5.49 -14.03 -0.11
CA SER A 122 -4.69 -15.04 -0.80
C SER A 122 -3.99 -16.00 0.17
N GLN A 123 -3.60 -15.50 1.36
CA GLN A 123 -2.92 -16.30 2.39
C GLN A 123 -3.87 -16.89 3.43
N ARG A 124 -5.19 -16.67 3.32
CA ARG A 124 -6.21 -17.09 4.31
C ARG A 124 -5.91 -16.63 5.74
N SER A 125 -5.24 -15.48 5.89
CA SER A 125 -4.87 -14.89 7.18
C SER A 125 -5.89 -13.84 7.68
N GLY A 126 -7.00 -13.66 6.96
CA GLY A 126 -8.09 -12.77 7.37
C GLY A 126 -8.71 -13.16 8.71
N LEU A 127 -8.88 -14.45 8.99
CA LEU A 127 -9.45 -14.93 10.26
C LEU A 127 -8.59 -14.55 11.47
N THR A 128 -7.27 -14.70 11.39
CA THR A 128 -6.37 -14.33 12.49
C THR A 128 -6.31 -12.82 12.67
N THR A 129 -6.36 -12.03 11.59
CA THR A 129 -6.36 -10.57 11.67
C THR A 129 -7.65 -10.04 12.30
N PHE A 130 -8.81 -10.52 11.85
CA PHE A 130 -10.11 -10.04 12.33
C PHE A 130 -10.54 -10.64 13.68
N THR A 131 -9.87 -11.69 14.17
CA THR A 131 -10.03 -12.13 15.57
C THR A 131 -9.29 -11.22 16.55
N VAL A 132 -8.12 -10.71 16.16
CA VAL A 132 -7.32 -9.76 16.96
C VAL A 132 -7.85 -8.33 16.87
N VAL A 133 -8.23 -7.88 15.66
CA VAL A 133 -8.84 -6.57 15.40
C VAL A 133 -10.19 -6.76 14.69
N PRO A 134 -11.30 -6.90 15.44
CA PRO A 134 -12.62 -7.20 14.88
C PRO A 134 -13.22 -6.06 14.04
N ASP A 135 -12.68 -4.84 14.17
CA ASP A 135 -13.08 -3.70 13.36
C ASP A 135 -12.34 -3.69 12.01
N ARG A 136 -12.97 -4.30 11.00
CA ARG A 136 -12.41 -4.42 9.64
C ARG A 136 -12.16 -3.06 8.99
N GLY A 137 -12.99 -2.06 9.29
CA GLY A 137 -12.83 -0.71 8.78
C GLY A 137 -11.54 -0.06 9.29
N ARG A 138 -11.20 -0.26 10.56
CA ARG A 138 -9.93 0.23 11.14
C ARG A 138 -8.70 -0.45 10.56
N VAL A 139 -8.78 -1.75 10.23
CA VAL A 139 -7.67 -2.45 9.55
C VAL A 139 -7.46 -1.86 8.16
N MET A 140 -8.54 -1.69 7.38
CA MET A 140 -8.44 -1.09 6.05
C MET A 140 -7.96 0.37 6.09
N LEU A 141 -8.39 1.16 7.07
CA LEU A 141 -7.87 2.52 7.28
C LEU A 141 -6.37 2.49 7.56
N GLY A 142 -5.90 1.56 8.40
CA GLY A 142 -4.48 1.37 8.67
C GLY A 142 -3.67 1.04 7.41
N LYS A 143 -4.22 0.18 6.54
CA LYS A 143 -3.61 -0.14 5.25
C LYS A 143 -3.60 1.06 4.30
N ALA A 144 -4.71 1.78 4.19
CA ALA A 144 -4.81 2.98 3.35
C ALA A 144 -3.79 4.04 3.78
N VAL A 145 -3.68 4.30 5.08
CA VAL A 145 -2.67 5.21 5.63
C VAL A 145 -1.26 4.69 5.36
N GLY A 146 -1.00 3.40 5.55
CA GLY A 146 0.30 2.79 5.24
C GLY A 146 0.69 2.96 3.77
N VAL A 147 -0.24 2.72 2.86
CA VAL A 147 -0.07 2.92 1.41
C VAL A 147 0.21 4.39 1.09
N LEU A 148 -0.53 5.33 1.68
CA LEU A 148 -0.29 6.77 1.48
C LEU A 148 1.06 7.22 2.04
N VAL A 149 1.53 6.64 3.15
CA VAL A 149 2.88 6.92 3.67
C VAL A 149 3.97 6.47 2.70
N VAL A 150 3.75 5.42 1.90
CA VAL A 150 4.69 4.99 0.83
C VAL A 150 4.80 6.02 -0.30
N ALA A 151 3.78 6.86 -0.51
CA ALA A 151 3.84 7.92 -1.52
C ALA A 151 4.98 8.91 -1.25
N ILE A 152 5.26 9.21 0.03
CA ILE A 152 6.29 10.19 0.43
C ILE A 152 7.70 9.80 -0.06
N PRO A 153 8.26 8.62 0.33
CA PRO A 153 9.57 8.22 -0.16
C PRO A 153 9.57 7.93 -1.67
N ALA A 154 8.44 7.51 -2.26
CA ALA A 154 8.32 7.33 -3.70
C ALA A 154 8.47 8.67 -4.45
N THR A 155 7.76 9.71 -4.03
CA THR A 155 7.92 11.07 -4.58
C THR A 155 9.34 11.58 -4.40
N ALA A 156 9.91 11.44 -3.19
CA ALA A 156 11.29 11.85 -2.94
C ALA A 156 12.29 11.14 -3.85
N LEU A 157 12.12 9.83 -4.07
CA LEU A 157 12.94 9.05 -4.98
C LEU A 157 12.80 9.55 -6.43
N ALA A 158 11.58 9.78 -6.92
CA ALA A 158 11.34 10.25 -8.28
C ALA A 158 12.03 11.60 -8.53
N LEU A 159 11.84 12.55 -7.61
CA LEU A 159 12.43 13.90 -7.70
C LEU A 159 13.96 13.87 -7.57
N ALA A 160 14.50 13.05 -6.67
CA ALA A 160 15.95 12.93 -6.47
C ALA A 160 16.63 12.22 -7.65
N MET A 161 16.03 11.16 -8.18
CA MET A 161 16.54 10.46 -9.36
C MET A 161 16.44 11.31 -10.61
N GLY A 162 15.37 12.10 -10.76
CA GLY A 162 15.26 13.07 -11.85
C GLY A 162 16.37 14.13 -11.80
N ALA A 163 16.68 14.61 -10.60
CA ALA A 163 17.73 15.61 -10.37
C ALA A 163 19.10 15.02 -10.67
N LEU A 164 19.34 13.80 -10.20
CA LEU A 164 20.57 13.05 -10.50
C LEU A 164 20.73 12.82 -12.01
N GLY A 165 19.66 12.39 -12.69
CA GLY A 165 19.65 12.21 -14.14
C GLY A 165 20.02 13.49 -14.89
N ASN A 166 19.37 14.61 -14.54
CA ASN A 166 19.63 15.92 -15.13
C ASN A 166 21.11 16.34 -14.99
N VAL A 167 21.67 16.22 -13.78
CA VAL A 167 23.07 16.58 -13.51
C VAL A 167 24.06 15.66 -14.22
N VAL A 168 23.82 14.35 -14.18
CA VAL A 168 24.71 13.36 -14.82
C VAL A 168 24.69 13.53 -16.34
N ALA A 169 23.51 13.68 -16.93
CA ALA A 169 23.34 13.88 -18.37
C ALA A 169 24.02 15.15 -18.86
N SER A 170 23.89 16.24 -18.09
CA SER A 170 24.60 17.50 -18.33
C SER A 170 26.12 17.30 -18.32
N GLY A 171 26.64 16.61 -17.30
CA GLY A 171 28.08 16.34 -17.18
C GLY A 171 28.66 15.50 -18.30
N ILE A 172 27.91 14.52 -18.83
CA ILE A 172 28.36 13.63 -19.91
C ILE A 172 28.25 14.31 -21.28
N SER A 173 27.19 15.08 -21.52
CA SER A 173 26.91 15.67 -22.83
C SER A 173 27.54 17.04 -23.07
N GLY A 174 28.03 17.70 -22.03
CA GLY A 174 28.52 19.07 -22.09
C GLY A 174 27.42 20.13 -22.27
N HIS A 175 26.14 19.73 -22.25
CA HIS A 175 24.99 20.64 -22.28
C HIS A 175 24.63 21.05 -20.85
N PRO A 176 24.20 22.31 -20.61
CA PRO A 176 23.83 22.76 -19.28
C PRO A 176 22.59 22.04 -18.76
N ALA A 177 22.58 21.70 -17.46
CA ALA A 177 21.40 21.13 -16.80
C ALA A 177 20.24 22.14 -16.81
N VAL A 178 19.08 21.73 -17.34
CA VAL A 178 17.87 22.56 -17.40
C VAL A 178 16.96 22.23 -16.22
N TRP A 179 16.70 23.22 -15.36
CA TRP A 179 15.81 23.13 -14.21
C TRP A 179 14.49 23.84 -14.51
N ASP A 180 13.61 23.15 -15.22
CA ASP A 180 12.33 23.65 -15.72
C ASP A 180 11.13 23.36 -14.80
N GLN A 181 11.37 22.68 -13.67
CA GLN A 181 10.38 22.47 -12.61
C GLN A 181 10.94 22.93 -11.27
N ASP A 182 10.21 23.78 -10.58
CA ASP A 182 10.50 24.12 -9.19
C ASP A 182 9.94 23.04 -8.26
N VAL A 183 10.81 22.43 -7.46
CA VAL A 183 10.46 21.33 -6.56
C VAL A 183 9.49 21.78 -5.47
N ILE A 184 9.55 23.04 -5.03
CA ILE A 184 8.69 23.54 -3.95
C ILE A 184 7.24 23.62 -4.43
N THR A 185 7.03 24.14 -5.64
CA THR A 185 5.70 24.25 -6.25
C THR A 185 5.20 22.95 -6.86
N ALA A 186 6.03 22.19 -7.57
CA ALA A 186 5.64 20.95 -8.23
C ALA A 186 5.57 19.74 -7.28
N GLY A 187 6.40 19.71 -6.22
CA GLY A 187 6.52 18.59 -5.29
C GLY A 187 5.19 18.13 -4.66
N PRO A 188 4.33 19.05 -4.17
CA PRO A 188 3.00 18.70 -3.67
C PRO A 188 2.10 18.02 -4.71
N TYR A 189 2.16 18.47 -5.97
CA TYR A 189 1.40 17.87 -7.07
C TYR A 189 1.91 16.47 -7.42
N TRP A 190 3.23 16.28 -7.45
CA TRP A 190 3.86 14.97 -7.60
C TRP A 190 3.46 14.00 -6.47
N LEU A 191 3.45 14.48 -5.22
CA LEU A 191 3.01 13.70 -4.08
C LEU A 191 1.54 13.28 -4.22
N LEU A 192 0.67 14.21 -4.60
CA LEU A 192 -0.74 13.92 -4.82
C LEU A 192 -0.95 12.93 -5.97
N SER A 193 -0.24 13.10 -7.10
CA SER A 193 -0.30 12.19 -8.25
C SER A 193 0.07 10.76 -7.85
N ILE A 194 1.19 10.57 -7.15
CA ILE A 194 1.61 9.25 -6.66
C ILE A 194 0.63 8.69 -5.63
N ALA A 195 0.10 9.51 -4.73
CA ALA A 195 -0.90 9.10 -3.75
C ALA A 195 -2.19 8.62 -4.41
N LEU A 196 -2.70 9.33 -5.43
CA LEU A 196 -3.89 8.92 -6.20
C LEU A 196 -3.65 7.61 -6.93
N THR A 197 -2.49 7.45 -7.55
CA THR A 197 -2.08 6.23 -8.25
C THR A 197 -2.01 5.03 -7.30
N LEU A 198 -1.38 5.17 -6.14
CA LEU A 198 -1.37 4.16 -5.08
C LEU A 198 -2.80 3.82 -4.62
N MET A 199 -3.65 4.84 -4.44
CA MET A 199 -5.04 4.65 -4.04
C MET A 199 -5.89 3.97 -5.11
N ALA A 200 -5.57 4.11 -6.39
CA ALA A 200 -6.22 3.35 -7.46
C ALA A 200 -5.97 1.85 -7.29
N GLY A 201 -4.69 1.45 -7.14
CA GLY A 201 -4.33 0.06 -6.87
C GLY A 201 -4.99 -0.48 -5.59
N PHE A 202 -5.02 0.34 -4.53
CA PHE A 202 -5.70 0.01 -3.29
C PHE A 202 -7.22 -0.20 -3.47
N ALA A 203 -7.89 0.68 -4.20
CA ALA A 203 -9.33 0.62 -4.45
C ALA A 203 -9.71 -0.63 -5.24
N PHE A 204 -8.98 -0.96 -6.32
CA PHE A 204 -9.17 -2.21 -7.06
C PHE A 204 -8.85 -3.44 -6.20
N GLY A 205 -7.82 -3.36 -5.35
CA GLY A 205 -7.48 -4.40 -4.38
C GLY A 205 -8.63 -4.71 -3.42
N ILE A 206 -9.26 -3.67 -2.84
CA ILE A 206 -10.41 -3.84 -1.94
C ILE A 206 -11.64 -4.35 -2.68
N LEU A 207 -11.91 -3.80 -3.87
CA LEU A 207 -13.08 -4.15 -4.67
C LEU A 207 -13.07 -5.62 -5.08
N ILE A 208 -11.92 -6.11 -5.56
CA ILE A 208 -11.80 -7.43 -6.19
C ILE A 208 -11.37 -8.51 -5.19
N ARG A 209 -10.54 -8.17 -4.18
CA ARG A 209 -10.02 -9.10 -3.15
C ARG A 209 -9.29 -10.33 -3.70
N ASN A 210 -8.82 -10.25 -4.94
CA ASN A 210 -7.97 -11.26 -5.59
C ASN A 210 -6.78 -10.52 -6.20
N SER A 211 -5.55 -10.95 -5.89
CA SER A 211 -4.35 -10.28 -6.36
C SER A 211 -4.27 -10.19 -7.89
N ALA A 212 -4.46 -11.31 -8.59
CA ALA A 212 -4.38 -11.35 -10.05
C ALA A 212 -5.50 -10.50 -10.68
N GLY A 213 -6.73 -10.64 -10.19
CA GLY A 213 -7.87 -9.86 -10.67
C GLY A 213 -7.69 -8.36 -10.44
N ALA A 214 -7.18 -7.95 -9.28
CA ALA A 214 -6.94 -6.54 -8.95
C ALA A 214 -5.86 -5.93 -9.85
N ILE A 215 -4.75 -6.65 -10.08
CA ILE A 215 -3.67 -6.20 -10.96
C ILE A 215 -4.16 -6.09 -12.40
N VAL A 216 -4.89 -7.09 -12.91
CA VAL A 216 -5.45 -7.07 -14.27
C VAL A 216 -6.44 -5.92 -14.42
N ALA A 217 -7.35 -5.71 -13.46
CA ALA A 217 -8.29 -4.60 -13.50
C ALA A 217 -7.58 -3.24 -13.50
N PHE A 218 -6.55 -3.08 -12.67
CA PHE A 218 -5.74 -1.87 -12.67
C PHE A 218 -5.05 -1.64 -14.03
N PHE A 219 -4.52 -2.69 -14.66
CA PHE A 219 -3.91 -2.56 -16.00
C PHE A 219 -4.93 -2.26 -17.10
N VAL A 220 -6.13 -2.83 -17.05
CA VAL A 220 -7.21 -2.42 -17.96
C VAL A 220 -7.51 -0.93 -17.74
N TYR A 221 -7.65 -0.51 -16.48
CA TYR A 221 -7.91 0.87 -16.12
C TYR A 221 -6.80 1.84 -16.56
N SER A 222 -5.52 1.48 -16.44
CA SER A 222 -4.39 2.40 -16.70
C SER A 222 -3.87 2.32 -18.14
N PHE A 223 -3.96 1.16 -18.81
CA PHE A 223 -3.36 0.95 -20.13
C PHE A 223 -4.35 0.70 -21.26
N VAL A 224 -5.59 0.33 -20.97
CA VAL A 224 -6.59 0.08 -22.01
C VAL A 224 -7.55 1.26 -22.11
N ILE A 225 -8.08 1.72 -20.98
CA ILE A 225 -9.08 2.79 -20.97
C ILE A 225 -8.51 4.13 -21.46
N PRO A 226 -7.39 4.68 -20.94
CA PRO A 226 -6.95 6.02 -21.30
C PRO A 226 -6.58 6.16 -22.78
N PRO A 227 -5.93 5.18 -23.45
CA PRO A 227 -5.74 5.23 -24.89
C PRO A 227 -7.04 5.23 -25.70
N ILE A 228 -8.05 4.47 -25.28
CA ILE A 228 -9.37 4.46 -25.94
C ILE A 228 -10.06 5.82 -25.78
N LEU A 229 -10.06 6.39 -24.57
CA LEU A 229 -10.60 7.72 -24.32
C LEU A 229 -9.82 8.79 -25.09
N GLY A 230 -8.50 8.67 -25.15
CA GLY A 230 -7.64 9.56 -25.93
C GLY A 230 -7.92 9.51 -27.42
N LEU A 231 -8.04 8.30 -27.99
CA LEU A 231 -8.43 8.12 -29.39
C LEU A 231 -9.80 8.72 -29.68
N LEU A 232 -10.77 8.53 -28.78
CA LEU A 232 -12.10 9.10 -28.92
C LEU A 232 -12.08 10.64 -28.86
N ALA A 233 -11.27 11.23 -27.98
CA ALA A 233 -11.10 12.68 -27.86
C ALA A 233 -10.50 13.30 -29.12
N VAL A 234 -9.48 12.65 -29.70
CA VAL A 234 -8.90 13.07 -30.98
C VAL A 234 -9.92 12.93 -32.12
N SER A 235 -10.79 11.91 -32.06
CA SER A 235 -11.75 11.61 -33.11
C SER A 235 -13.05 12.43 -33.04
N LYS A 236 -13.41 12.95 -31.86
CA LYS A 236 -14.69 13.60 -31.58
C LYS A 236 -14.48 14.84 -30.71
N ALA A 237 -14.66 16.02 -31.29
CA ALA A 237 -14.46 17.31 -30.60
C ALA A 237 -15.25 17.42 -29.29
N TRP A 238 -16.54 17.03 -29.29
CA TRP A 238 -17.36 17.05 -28.07
C TRP A 238 -16.80 16.18 -26.94
N PHE A 239 -16.08 15.10 -27.29
CA PHE A 239 -15.51 14.20 -26.29
C PHE A 239 -14.18 14.73 -25.74
N ALA A 240 -13.47 15.58 -26.48
CA ALA A 240 -12.30 16.26 -25.97
C ALA A 240 -12.65 17.12 -24.74
N ASP A 241 -13.83 17.75 -24.74
CA ASP A 241 -14.33 18.54 -23.61
C ASP A 241 -14.80 17.66 -22.43
N VAL A 242 -15.24 16.43 -22.71
CA VAL A 242 -15.75 15.49 -21.69
C VAL A 242 -14.63 14.67 -21.04
N ARG A 243 -13.61 14.28 -21.80
CA ARG A 243 -12.52 13.40 -21.33
C ARG A 243 -11.91 13.87 -20.00
N PRO A 244 -11.59 15.16 -19.79
CA PRO A 244 -11.00 15.63 -18.54
C PRO A 244 -11.82 15.29 -17.29
N TRP A 245 -13.14 15.19 -17.41
CA TRP A 245 -14.06 14.93 -16.30
C TRP A 245 -14.16 13.45 -15.89
N ILE A 246 -13.68 12.54 -16.74
CA ILE A 246 -13.84 11.09 -16.54
C ILE A 246 -12.52 10.32 -16.64
N ASP A 247 -11.47 10.88 -17.23
CA ASP A 247 -10.17 10.24 -17.40
C ASP A 247 -9.22 10.67 -16.27
N LEU A 248 -9.16 9.87 -15.21
CA LEU A 248 -8.32 10.17 -14.05
C LEU A 248 -6.83 10.06 -14.38
N ASP A 249 -6.43 9.15 -15.28
CA ASP A 249 -5.04 9.01 -15.72
C ASP A 249 -4.57 10.29 -16.43
N HIS A 250 -5.40 10.83 -17.31
CA HIS A 250 -5.18 12.14 -17.92
C HIS A 250 -5.02 13.24 -16.87
N GLN A 251 -5.93 13.34 -15.90
CA GLN A 251 -5.84 14.35 -14.84
C GLN A 251 -4.59 14.19 -13.98
N THR A 252 -4.19 12.96 -13.63
CA THR A 252 -2.97 12.72 -12.85
C THR A 252 -1.68 13.06 -13.59
N THR A 253 -1.70 12.99 -14.93
CA THR A 253 -0.60 13.43 -15.79
C THR A 253 -0.54 14.95 -15.85
N VAL A 254 -1.67 15.62 -16.08
CA VAL A 254 -1.76 17.10 -16.06
C VAL A 254 -1.33 17.63 -14.69
N LEU A 255 -1.68 16.94 -13.60
CA LEU A 255 -1.30 17.28 -12.23
C LEU A 255 0.21 17.42 -12.06
N GLN A 256 1.01 16.56 -12.69
CA GLN A 256 2.47 16.60 -12.58
C GLN A 256 3.10 17.84 -13.24
N GLY A 257 2.39 18.51 -14.16
CA GLY A 257 2.77 19.80 -14.71
C GLY A 257 2.58 20.98 -13.75
N GLY A 258 1.86 20.78 -12.65
CA GLY A 258 1.54 21.79 -11.65
C GLY A 258 0.50 22.82 -12.12
N GLY A 259 0.18 23.78 -11.23
CA GLY A 259 -0.61 24.96 -11.59
C GLY A 259 -2.09 24.71 -11.89
N PHE A 260 -2.75 23.84 -11.12
CA PHE A 260 -4.18 23.55 -11.33
C PHE A 260 -5.08 24.76 -11.10
N ASP A 261 -5.88 25.08 -12.11
CA ASP A 261 -7.00 26.01 -11.97
C ASP A 261 -8.21 25.34 -11.29
N ALA A 262 -9.25 26.14 -11.03
CA ALA A 262 -10.45 25.67 -10.36
C ALA A 262 -11.21 24.59 -11.15
N GLU A 263 -11.16 24.63 -12.48
CA GLU A 263 -11.85 23.65 -13.33
C GLU A 263 -11.11 22.31 -13.30
N GLN A 264 -9.79 22.32 -13.42
CA GLN A 264 -8.96 21.12 -13.34
C GLN A 264 -9.11 20.41 -11.98
N TRP A 265 -9.27 21.17 -10.88
CA TRP A 265 -9.62 20.58 -9.58
C TRP A 265 -10.99 19.88 -9.58
N GLN A 266 -11.99 20.45 -10.26
CA GLN A 266 -13.32 19.83 -10.39
C GLN A 266 -13.30 18.60 -11.29
N GLN A 267 -12.53 18.66 -12.38
CA GLN A 267 -12.31 17.55 -13.30
C GLN A 267 -11.59 16.39 -12.59
N LEU A 268 -10.52 16.66 -11.84
CA LEU A 268 -9.84 15.67 -11.00
C LEU A 268 -10.76 15.08 -9.94
N ALA A 269 -11.58 15.89 -9.28
CA ALA A 269 -12.55 15.42 -8.29
C ALA A 269 -13.61 14.51 -8.93
N SER A 270 -14.11 14.88 -10.12
CA SER A 270 -15.09 14.10 -10.88
C SER A 270 -14.52 12.75 -11.33
N ALA A 271 -13.36 12.76 -11.98
CA ALA A 271 -12.69 11.56 -12.45
C ALA A 271 -12.25 10.67 -11.27
N GLY A 272 -11.76 11.29 -10.19
CA GLY A 272 -11.44 10.62 -8.92
C GLY A 272 -12.66 9.99 -8.25
N ALA A 273 -13.83 10.64 -8.33
CA ALA A 273 -15.07 10.07 -7.80
C ALA A 273 -15.44 8.77 -8.53
N ILE A 274 -15.30 8.75 -9.86
CA ILE A 274 -15.62 7.59 -10.71
C ILE A 274 -14.63 6.44 -10.49
N TRP A 275 -13.33 6.71 -10.51
CA TRP A 275 -12.31 5.65 -10.56
C TRP A 275 -11.66 5.32 -9.21
N LEU A 276 -11.76 6.20 -8.21
CA LEU A 276 -11.23 5.94 -6.87
C LEU A 276 -12.35 5.77 -5.85
N VAL A 277 -13.18 6.79 -5.68
CA VAL A 277 -14.15 6.83 -4.57
C VAL A 277 -15.21 5.76 -4.74
N LEU A 278 -15.80 5.63 -5.93
CA LEU A 278 -16.86 4.65 -6.18
C LEU A 278 -16.36 3.20 -6.01
N PRO A 279 -15.25 2.76 -6.64
CA PRO A 279 -14.69 1.43 -6.41
C PRO A 279 -14.34 1.17 -4.94
N LEU A 280 -13.76 2.17 -4.27
CA LEU A 280 -13.39 2.07 -2.86
C LEU A 280 -14.62 1.91 -1.95
N LEU A 281 -15.68 2.70 -2.17
CA LEU A 281 -16.91 2.63 -1.38
C LEU A 281 -17.64 1.30 -1.59
N ILE A 282 -17.78 0.85 -2.84
CA ILE A 282 -18.40 -0.45 -3.16
C ILE A 282 -17.57 -1.59 -2.55
N GLY A 283 -16.24 -1.51 -2.69
CA GLY A 283 -15.31 -2.47 -2.12
C GLY A 283 -15.38 -2.49 -0.58
N MET A 284 -15.46 -1.34 0.07
CA MET A 284 -15.59 -1.26 1.53
C MET A 284 -16.94 -1.81 1.99
N TRP A 285 -18.03 -1.43 1.32
CA TRP A 285 -19.38 -1.88 1.66
C TRP A 285 -19.52 -3.40 1.55
N THR A 286 -19.02 -3.99 0.46
CA THR A 286 -19.03 -5.45 0.29
C THR A 286 -18.12 -6.15 1.30
N LEU A 287 -17.03 -5.51 1.74
CA LEU A 287 -16.09 -6.07 2.73
C LEU A 287 -16.70 -6.13 4.13
N LEU A 288 -17.43 -5.09 4.50
CA LEU A 288 -18.06 -4.99 5.82
C LEU A 288 -19.24 -5.96 5.96
N ARG A 289 -19.84 -6.38 4.84
CA ARG A 289 -20.98 -7.31 4.81
C ARG A 289 -20.61 -8.78 4.61
N SER A 290 -19.38 -9.09 4.20
CA SER A 290 -18.98 -10.48 3.95
C SER A 290 -18.71 -11.26 5.24
N GLU A 291 -19.07 -12.54 5.30
CA GLU A 291 -18.63 -13.42 6.36
C GLU A 291 -17.15 -13.80 6.15
N VAL A 292 -16.35 -13.87 7.23
CA VAL A 292 -14.97 -14.34 7.12
C VAL A 292 -15.03 -15.85 6.94
N LYS A 293 -14.57 -16.35 5.80
CA LYS A 293 -14.45 -17.78 5.51
C LYS A 293 -13.05 -18.28 5.85
#